data_AF-A0A1P8MSN8-F1
#
_entry.id   AF-A0A1P8MSN8-F1
#
_cell.length_a   1.000
_cell.length_b   1.000
_cell.length_c   1.000
_cell.angle_alpha   90.00
_cell.angle_beta   90.00
_cell.angle_gamma   90.00
#
_symmetry.space_group_name_H-M   'P 1'
#
loop_
_entity.id
_entity.type
_entity.pdbx_description
1 polymer ?
#
loop_
_entity_poly.entity_id
_entity_poly.type
_entity_poly.pdbx_seq_one_letter_code
_entity_poly.pdbx_strand_id
1 'polypeptide(L)'
;MRYVLTIIVVLLAFPAWAQQGAVCKGKQSFTLGDGTSGCLLDIRATSITKTLTRDDGQSRSNSRNAALIEVAMFGRFNSQWRVSTPRMKEVCNIFRQTATASFPGKPPKSIVVRMLWPDVPNPERNAFVRLRSKVANQAAFMNGSCRSIKYFR
;
A
#
# COMPACT_ATOMS: atom_id res chain seq x y z
N MET A 1 50.45 11.74 28.40
CA MET A 1 49.12 11.18 28.68
C MET A 1 48.16 11.83 27.69
N ARG A 2 47.95 11.26 26.50
CA ARG A 2 47.04 10.13 26.20
C ARG A 2 45.56 10.51 26.41
N TYR A 3 44.95 10.95 25.30
CA TYR A 3 43.59 10.63 24.84
C TYR A 3 42.41 10.83 25.81
N VAL A 4 41.75 11.99 25.83
CA VAL A 4 40.29 12.07 26.04
C VAL A 4 39.71 13.35 25.43
N LEU A 5 39.74 13.51 24.10
CA LEU A 5 38.99 14.60 23.43
C LEU A 5 38.31 14.10 22.14
N THR A 6 37.72 12.92 22.26
CA THR A 6 36.88 12.29 21.24
C THR A 6 35.79 11.54 21.97
N ILE A 7 34.58 12.11 22.09
CA ILE A 7 33.24 11.48 22.20
C ILE A 7 32.22 12.65 22.32
N ILE A 8 32.17 13.56 21.34
CA ILE A 8 31.03 14.50 21.18
C ILE A 8 30.38 14.32 19.79
N VAL A 9 30.86 13.37 19.00
CA VAL A 9 30.21 12.98 17.76
C VAL A 9 29.47 11.67 18.03
N VAL A 10 28.26 11.58 17.52
CA VAL A 10 27.40 10.40 17.56
C VAL A 10 26.55 10.26 18.84
N LEU A 11 25.90 11.35 19.26
CA LEU A 11 24.46 11.26 19.58
C LEU A 11 23.78 10.84 18.27
N LEU A 12 23.78 9.53 18.01
CA LEU A 12 23.01 8.90 16.95
C LEU A 12 21.57 9.35 17.15
N ALA A 13 21.19 10.26 16.26
CA ALA A 13 19.88 10.41 15.67
C ALA A 13 19.24 9.03 15.43
N PHE A 14 18.70 8.42 16.47
CA PHE A 14 17.55 7.56 16.36
C PHE A 14 16.36 8.47 16.62
N PRO A 15 15.75 9.09 15.59
CA PRO A 15 14.37 9.48 15.76
C PRO A 15 13.65 8.19 16.14
N ALA A 16 12.99 8.22 17.30
CA ALA A 16 12.18 7.15 17.81
C ALA A 16 11.30 6.62 16.68
N TRP A 17 11.71 5.51 16.07
CA TRP A 17 10.87 4.74 15.17
C TRP A 17 9.85 4.09 16.09
N ALA A 18 8.78 4.83 16.31
CA ALA A 18 7.55 4.39 16.91
C ALA A 18 7.22 3.00 16.37
N GLN A 19 7.40 2.00 17.23
CA GLN A 19 6.76 0.68 17.27
C GLN A 19 6.02 0.31 15.98
N GLN A 20 6.74 0.17 14.87
CA GLN A 20 6.20 -0.49 13.69
C GLN A 20 6.03 -1.94 14.15
N GLY A 21 4.78 -2.42 14.24
CA GLY A 21 4.47 -3.71 14.83
C GLY A 21 5.33 -4.84 14.27
N ALA A 22 5.38 -6.01 14.93
CA ALA A 22 6.22 -7.15 14.54
C ALA A 22 6.17 -7.51 13.03
N VAL A 23 5.05 -7.21 12.36
CA VAL A 23 4.80 -7.35 10.92
C VAL A 23 5.80 -6.58 10.04
N CYS A 24 6.37 -5.46 10.53
CA CYS A 24 7.28 -4.60 9.77
C CYS A 24 8.76 -4.85 10.01
N LYS A 25 9.13 -5.81 10.86
CA LYS A 25 10.53 -6.08 11.18
C LYS A 25 11.30 -6.47 9.91
N GLY A 26 12.33 -5.69 9.56
CA GLY A 26 13.16 -5.90 8.37
C GLY A 26 12.51 -5.50 7.04
N LYS A 27 11.38 -4.79 7.06
CA LYS A 27 10.69 -4.28 5.87
C LYS A 27 10.96 -2.80 5.65
N GLN A 28 10.80 -2.34 4.40
CA GLN A 28 10.96 -0.92 4.07
C GLN A 28 9.84 -0.09 4.69
N SER A 29 10.18 0.82 5.61
CA SER A 29 9.23 1.73 6.23
C SER A 29 9.05 3.03 5.45
N PHE A 30 7.89 3.67 5.61
CA PHE A 30 7.59 4.98 5.06
C PHE A 30 6.68 5.80 5.99
N THR A 31 6.66 7.10 5.78
CA THR A 31 5.77 8.05 6.45
C THR A 31 5.01 8.85 5.42
N LEU A 32 3.73 9.09 5.67
CA LEU A 32 2.84 9.89 4.82
C LEU A 32 2.77 11.32 5.33
N GLY A 33 2.31 12.23 4.46
CA GLY A 33 2.21 13.67 4.78
C GLY A 33 1.25 14.00 5.92
N ASP A 34 0.32 13.09 6.24
CA ASP A 34 -0.65 13.24 7.33
C ASP A 34 -0.20 12.65 8.68
N GLY A 35 1.06 12.23 8.77
CA GLY A 35 1.64 11.62 9.97
C GLY A 35 1.35 10.12 10.12
N THR A 36 0.59 9.52 9.21
CA THR A 36 0.42 8.06 9.16
C THR A 36 1.75 7.43 8.73
N SER A 37 2.11 6.30 9.33
CA SER A 37 3.31 5.55 8.96
C SER A 37 2.93 4.16 8.45
N GLY A 38 3.86 3.51 7.78
CA GLY A 38 3.62 2.17 7.26
C GLY A 38 4.89 1.45 6.86
N CYS A 39 4.73 0.19 6.47
CA CYS A 39 5.81 -0.59 5.90
C CYS A 39 5.33 -1.38 4.69
N LEU A 40 6.23 -1.61 3.75
CA LEU A 40 6.00 -2.43 2.58
C LEU A 40 5.98 -3.91 2.96
N LEU A 41 4.86 -4.58 2.73
CA LEU A 41 4.74 -6.01 2.98
C LEU A 41 5.19 -6.81 1.76
N ASP A 42 4.66 -6.44 0.59
CA ASP A 42 4.89 -7.14 -0.66
C ASP A 42 4.67 -6.25 -1.90
N ILE A 43 5.41 -6.55 -2.97
CA ILE A 43 5.19 -6.02 -4.32
C ILE A 43 5.24 -7.19 -5.28
N ARG A 44 4.13 -7.46 -5.97
CA ARG A 44 4.04 -8.60 -6.89
C ARG A 44 3.26 -8.27 -8.15
N ALA A 45 3.50 -9.08 -9.19
CA ALA A 45 2.70 -9.06 -10.39
C ALA A 45 1.30 -9.63 -10.14
N THR A 46 0.29 -8.99 -10.70
CA THR A 46 -1.10 -9.44 -10.66
C THR A 46 -1.82 -9.09 -11.96
N SER A 47 -3.06 -9.54 -12.10
CA SER A 47 -3.94 -9.13 -13.19
C SER A 47 -5.25 -8.59 -12.63
N ILE A 48 -5.77 -7.53 -13.26
CA ILE A 48 -7.09 -6.98 -12.97
C ILE A 48 -8.01 -7.44 -14.10
N THR A 49 -9.00 -8.24 -13.75
CA THR A 49 -10.07 -8.64 -14.67
C THR A 49 -11.25 -7.71 -14.49
N LYS A 50 -11.68 -7.05 -15.57
CA LYS A 50 -12.93 -6.29 -15.61
C LYS A 50 -13.95 -7.03 -16.43
N THR A 51 -15.09 -7.32 -15.82
CA THR A 51 -16.26 -7.88 -16.49
C THR A 51 -17.23 -6.75 -16.76
N LEU A 52 -17.62 -6.59 -18.03
CA LEU A 52 -18.71 -5.74 -18.45
C LEU A 52 -19.86 -6.66 -18.84
N THR A 53 -20.94 -6.61 -18.07
CA THR A 53 -22.21 -7.26 -18.40
C THR A 53 -23.05 -6.27 -19.19
N ARG A 54 -23.51 -6.66 -20.37
CA ARG A 54 -24.50 -5.90 -21.15
C ARG A 54 -25.90 -6.43 -20.83
N ASP A 55 -26.91 -5.57 -20.94
CA ASP A 55 -28.31 -5.91 -20.67
C ASP A 55 -28.89 -6.96 -21.64
N ASP A 56 -28.17 -7.27 -22.72
CA ASP A 56 -28.47 -8.33 -23.70
C ASP A 56 -27.99 -9.73 -23.26
N GLY A 57 -27.52 -9.88 -22.01
CA GLY A 57 -27.02 -11.14 -21.46
C GLY A 57 -25.59 -11.49 -21.90
N GLN A 58 -24.94 -10.68 -22.75
CA GLN A 58 -23.55 -10.90 -23.13
C GLN A 58 -22.59 -10.26 -22.12
N SER A 59 -21.57 -11.02 -21.71
CA SER A 59 -20.49 -10.53 -20.86
C SER A 59 -19.18 -10.46 -21.63
N ARG A 60 -18.50 -9.31 -21.58
CA ARG A 60 -17.12 -9.17 -22.07
C ARG A 60 -16.17 -9.02 -20.89
N SER A 61 -15.18 -9.90 -20.81
CA SER A 61 -14.11 -9.85 -19.82
C SER A 61 -12.83 -9.33 -20.46
N ASN A 62 -12.15 -8.40 -19.79
CA ASN A 62 -10.85 -7.91 -20.21
C ASN A 62 -9.88 -7.97 -19.01
N SER A 63 -8.83 -8.77 -19.15
CA SER A 63 -7.76 -8.88 -18.15
C SER A 63 -6.58 -7.99 -18.53
N ARG A 64 -6.03 -7.28 -17.55
CA ARG A 64 -4.88 -6.39 -17.74
C ARG A 64 -3.83 -6.62 -16.66
N ASN A 65 -2.56 -6.61 -17.08
CA ASN A 65 -1.43 -6.70 -16.17
C ASN A 65 -1.41 -5.49 -15.21
N ALA A 66 -1.17 -5.77 -13.93
CA ALA A 66 -1.08 -4.78 -12.89
C ALA A 66 -0.01 -5.14 -11.86
N ALA A 67 0.57 -4.14 -11.21
CA ALA A 67 1.37 -4.34 -10.00
C ALA A 67 0.44 -4.34 -8.79
N LEU A 68 0.65 -5.23 -7.83
CA LEU A 68 0.05 -5.13 -6.50
C LEU A 68 1.11 -4.65 -5.52
N ILE A 69 0.79 -3.58 -4.81
CA ILE A 69 1.58 -3.01 -3.72
C ILE A 69 0.77 -3.22 -2.44
N GLU A 70 1.31 -4.00 -1.53
CA GLU A 70 0.68 -4.36 -0.26
C GLU A 70 1.48 -3.74 0.89
N VAL A 71 0.82 -2.92 1.70
CA VAL A 71 1.45 -2.18 2.81
C VAL A 71 0.67 -2.39 4.11
N ALA A 72 1.38 -2.44 5.23
CA ALA A 72 0.80 -2.26 6.55
C ALA A 72 0.82 -0.78 6.91
N MET A 73 -0.29 -0.28 7.44
CA MET A 73 -0.50 1.10 7.84
C MET A 73 -0.69 1.16 9.36
N PHE A 74 -0.05 2.14 9.99
CA PHE A 74 -0.13 2.44 11.42
C PHE A 74 -0.48 3.93 11.61
N GLY A 75 -1.45 4.19 12.48
CA GLY A 75 -1.95 5.53 12.75
C GLY A 75 -3.48 5.58 12.71
N ARG A 76 -4.03 6.77 12.45
CA ARG A 76 -5.48 6.99 12.48
C ARG A 76 -6.17 6.37 11.26
N PHE A 77 -6.84 5.25 11.46
CA PHE A 77 -7.73 4.67 10.46
C PHE A 77 -8.94 5.56 10.19
N ASN A 78 -9.37 5.59 8.93
CA ASN A 78 -10.60 6.25 8.52
C ASN A 78 -11.25 5.46 7.38
N SER A 79 -12.51 5.07 7.54
CA SER A 79 -13.27 4.33 6.54
C SER A 79 -13.66 5.19 5.33
N GLN A 80 -13.63 6.52 5.45
CA GLN A 80 -14.00 7.42 4.36
C GLN A 80 -12.94 7.43 3.26
N TRP A 81 -13.37 7.15 2.03
CA TRP A 81 -12.49 7.19 0.85
C TRP A 81 -11.83 8.55 0.63
N ARG A 82 -12.49 9.66 1.02
CA ARG A 82 -11.91 11.01 0.92
C ARG A 82 -10.57 11.15 1.65
N VAL A 83 -10.40 10.46 2.78
CA VAL A 83 -9.17 10.47 3.58
C VAL A 83 -8.19 9.40 3.13
N SER A 84 -8.71 8.26 2.68
CA SER A 84 -7.87 7.12 2.26
C SER A 84 -7.25 7.32 0.86
N THR A 85 -7.91 8.07 -0.01
CA THR A 85 -7.43 8.38 -1.37
C THR A 85 -6.05 9.04 -1.41
N PRO A 86 -5.80 10.16 -0.71
CA PRO A 86 -4.49 10.80 -0.74
C PRO A 86 -3.40 9.84 -0.22
N ARG A 87 -3.67 9.09 0.85
CA ARG A 87 -2.76 8.06 1.38
C ARG A 87 -2.40 7.01 0.34
N MET A 88 -3.40 6.48 -0.37
CA MET A 88 -3.18 5.50 -1.44
C MET A 88 -2.33 6.07 -2.58
N LYS A 89 -2.56 7.33 -2.96
CA LYS A 89 -1.77 8.00 -4.01
C LYS A 89 -0.33 8.21 -3.56
N GLU A 90 -0.10 8.62 -2.33
CA GLU A 90 1.24 8.77 -1.76
C GLU A 90 1.97 7.42 -1.74
N VAL A 91 1.33 6.36 -1.21
CA VAL A 91 1.89 4.99 -1.22
C VAL A 91 2.22 4.55 -2.65
N CYS A 92 1.30 4.78 -3.60
CA CYS A 92 1.55 4.47 -5.01
C CYS A 92 2.77 5.20 -5.53
N ASN A 93 2.90 6.51 -5.27
CA ASN A 93 4.03 7.32 -5.74
C ASN A 93 5.36 6.88 -5.13
N ILE A 94 5.38 6.55 -3.83
CA ILE A 94 6.57 6.05 -3.11
C ILE A 94 7.10 4.79 -3.78
N PHE A 95 6.22 3.82 -4.05
CA PHE A 95 6.62 2.49 -4.52
C PHE A 95 6.48 2.30 -6.04
N ARG A 96 6.05 3.32 -6.80
CA ARG A 96 5.81 3.21 -8.25
C ARG A 96 7.04 2.70 -9.00
N GLN A 97 8.22 3.22 -8.66
CA GLN A 97 9.47 2.84 -9.33
C GLN A 97 9.79 1.37 -9.05
N THR A 98 9.73 0.93 -7.79
CA THR A 98 9.93 -0.47 -7.38
C THR A 98 8.89 -1.41 -8.01
N ALA A 99 7.63 -0.98 -8.04
CA ALA A 99 6.54 -1.70 -8.68
C ALA A 99 6.73 -1.81 -10.18
N THR A 100 7.34 -0.82 -10.84
CA THR A 100 7.65 -0.88 -12.28
C THR A 100 8.85 -1.76 -12.56
N ALA A 101 9.89 -1.69 -11.71
CA ALA A 101 11.09 -2.52 -11.80
C ALA A 101 10.77 -4.02 -11.66
N SER A 102 9.69 -4.36 -10.96
CA SER A 102 9.20 -5.74 -10.82
C SER A 102 8.64 -6.33 -12.14
N PHE A 103 8.53 -5.55 -13.22
CA PHE A 103 8.08 -5.98 -14.54
C PHE A 103 9.15 -5.69 -15.61
N PRO A 104 10.14 -6.58 -15.78
CA PRO A 104 11.11 -6.43 -16.86
C PRO A 104 10.39 -6.48 -18.21
N GLY A 105 10.50 -5.41 -19.00
CA GLY A 105 10.02 -5.33 -20.38
C GLY A 105 8.76 -4.51 -20.62
N LYS A 106 7.70 -4.66 -19.82
CA LYS A 106 6.46 -3.87 -19.97
C LYS A 106 6.00 -3.29 -18.63
N PRO A 107 6.05 -1.96 -18.43
CA PRO A 107 5.60 -1.36 -17.20
C PRO A 107 4.12 -1.66 -16.97
N PRO A 108 3.70 -1.89 -15.71
CA PRO A 108 2.33 -2.22 -15.39
C PRO A 108 1.42 -1.03 -15.77
N LYS A 109 0.38 -1.31 -16.57
CA LYS A 109 -0.61 -0.27 -16.97
C LYS A 109 -1.48 0.19 -15.79
N SER A 110 -1.53 -0.62 -14.75
CA SER A 110 -2.33 -0.38 -13.56
C SER A 110 -1.57 -0.81 -12.30
N ILE A 111 -1.82 -0.13 -11.19
CA ILE A 111 -1.21 -0.39 -9.89
C ILE A 111 -2.34 -0.56 -8.89
N VAL A 112 -2.44 -1.71 -8.26
CA VAL A 112 -3.32 -1.98 -7.14
C VAL A 112 -2.55 -1.63 -5.87
N VAL A 113 -3.12 -0.76 -5.05
CA VAL A 113 -2.60 -0.47 -3.71
C VAL A 113 -3.55 -1.08 -2.69
N ARG A 114 -2.99 -1.88 -1.79
CA ARG A 114 -3.69 -2.51 -0.69
C ARG A 114 -3.08 -2.04 0.63
N MET A 115 -3.88 -1.30 1.39
CA MET A 115 -3.52 -0.82 2.72
C MET A 115 -4.19 -1.70 3.77
N LEU A 116 -3.39 -2.46 4.51
CA LEU A 116 -3.81 -3.25 5.65
C LEU A 116 -3.59 -2.43 6.93
N TRP A 117 -4.56 -2.47 7.84
CA TRP A 117 -4.51 -1.76 9.12
C TRP A 117 -4.50 -2.77 10.26
N PRO A 118 -3.32 -3.28 10.67
CA PRO A 118 -3.23 -4.43 11.58
C PRO A 118 -3.94 -4.23 12.92
N ASP A 119 -3.96 -2.99 13.42
CA ASP A 119 -4.53 -2.63 14.72
C ASP A 119 -6.04 -2.37 14.66
N VAL A 120 -6.65 -2.45 13.47
CA VAL A 120 -8.07 -2.20 13.26
C VAL A 120 -8.76 -3.48 12.83
N PRO A 121 -9.71 -4.00 13.61
CA PRO A 121 -10.47 -5.17 13.22
C PRO A 121 -11.28 -4.87 11.95
N ASN A 122 -11.41 -5.87 11.07
CA ASN A 122 -12.15 -5.69 9.82
C ASN A 122 -13.63 -5.36 10.10
N PRO A 123 -14.13 -4.18 9.71
CA PRO A 123 -15.53 -3.81 9.92
C PRO A 123 -16.50 -4.59 9.02
N GLU A 124 -16.01 -5.19 7.94
CA GLU A 124 -16.82 -5.88 6.92
C GLU A 124 -16.58 -7.40 6.95
N ARG A 125 -16.98 -8.08 8.02
CA ARG A 125 -17.13 -9.55 7.97
C ARG A 125 -18.23 -10.01 6.98
N ASN A 126 -19.02 -9.09 6.41
CA ASN A 126 -20.31 -9.42 5.78
C ASN A 126 -20.48 -9.02 4.29
N ALA A 127 -19.51 -8.41 3.60
CA ALA A 127 -19.73 -7.95 2.22
C ALA A 127 -18.72 -8.54 1.22
N PHE A 128 -19.10 -9.68 0.62
CA PHE A 128 -18.77 -10.16 -0.73
C PHE A 128 -17.32 -10.22 -1.26
N VAL A 129 -16.33 -9.76 -0.52
CA VAL A 129 -14.92 -9.84 -0.92
C VAL A 129 -14.22 -10.83 0.01
N ARG A 130 -13.92 -12.02 -0.51
CA ARG A 130 -13.16 -13.11 0.15
C ARG A 130 -11.70 -12.73 0.50
N LEU A 131 -11.39 -11.48 0.80
CA LEU A 131 -10.12 -11.10 1.40
C LEU A 131 -10.22 -11.46 2.88
N ARG A 132 -9.81 -12.69 3.23
CA ARG A 132 -9.74 -13.27 4.59
C ARG A 132 -8.80 -12.50 5.55
N SER A 133 -8.67 -11.18 5.44
CA SER A 133 -7.89 -10.40 6.40
C SER A 133 -8.72 -10.21 7.68
N LYS A 134 -8.15 -10.63 8.81
CA LYS A 134 -8.69 -10.34 10.15
C LYS A 134 -8.70 -8.84 10.45
N VAL A 135 -8.01 -8.06 9.63
CA VAL A 135 -7.71 -6.65 9.79
C VAL A 135 -8.40 -5.83 8.71
N ALA A 136 -8.68 -4.56 9.01
CA ALA A 136 -9.29 -3.64 8.07
C ALA A 136 -8.39 -3.48 6.83
N ASN A 137 -9.02 -3.49 5.66
CA ASN A 137 -8.35 -3.56 4.38
C ASN A 137 -8.96 -2.53 3.44
N GLN A 138 -8.14 -1.63 2.94
CA GLN A 138 -8.55 -0.64 1.95
C GLN A 138 -7.75 -0.89 0.68
N ALA A 139 -8.44 -1.34 -0.37
CA ALA A 139 -7.83 -1.62 -1.66
C ALA A 139 -8.43 -0.71 -2.74
N ALA A 140 -7.57 -0.22 -3.62
CA ALA A 140 -7.98 0.48 -4.83
C ALA A 140 -6.99 0.17 -5.95
N PHE A 141 -7.44 0.33 -7.20
CA PHE A 141 -6.53 0.28 -8.34
C PHE A 141 -6.41 1.65 -8.99
N MET A 142 -5.22 1.92 -9.50
CA MET A 142 -4.82 3.17 -10.13
C MET A 142 -4.20 2.92 -11.50
N ASN A 143 -4.12 3.96 -12.33
CA ASN A 143 -3.26 3.90 -13.51
C ASN A 143 -1.77 3.89 -13.11
N GLY A 144 -0.89 3.52 -14.05
CA GLY A 144 0.57 3.49 -13.81
C GLY A 144 1.19 4.84 -13.38
N SER A 145 0.46 5.96 -13.51
CA SER A 145 0.89 7.28 -13.03
C SER A 145 0.32 7.67 -11.66
N CYS A 146 -0.39 6.78 -10.97
CA CYS A 146 -0.97 7.00 -9.64
C CYS A 146 -1.96 8.19 -9.55
N ARG A 147 -2.54 8.63 -10.69
CA ARG A 147 -3.43 9.81 -10.76
C ARG A 147 -4.89 9.44 -10.61
N SER A 148 -5.34 8.44 -11.37
CA SER A 148 -6.74 8.03 -11.40
C SER A 148 -6.95 6.84 -10.47
N ILE A 149 -7.81 7.01 -9.46
CA ILE A 149 -8.14 5.96 -8.49
C ILE A 149 -9.51 5.37 -8.81
N LYS A 150 -9.64 4.06 -8.66
CA LYS A 150 -10.90 3.33 -8.77
C LYS A 150 -10.96 2.31 -7.64
N TYR A 151 -12.06 2.32 -6.89
CA TYR A 151 -12.28 1.41 -5.78
C TYR A 151 -12.85 0.08 -6.30
N PHE A 152 -12.54 -1.00 -5.58
CA PHE A 152 -13.26 -2.25 -5.76
C PHE A 152 -14.64 -2.07 -5.11
N ARG A 153 -15.69 -2.34 -5.88
CA ARG A 153 -17.08 -2.38 -5.40
C ARG A 153 -17.48 -3.82 -5.15
#